data_AF-A0A7J4VET6-F1
#
_entry.id   AF-A0A7J4VET6-F1
#
_cell.length_a   1.000
_cell.length_b   1.000
_cell.length_c   1.000
_cell.angle_alpha   90.00
_cell.angle_beta   90.00
_cell.angle_gamma   90.00
#
_symmetry.space_group_name_H-M   'P 1'
#
loop_
_entity.id
_entity.type
_entity.pdbx_description
1 polymer ?
#
loop_
_entity_poly.entity_id
_entity_poly.type
_entity_poly.pdbx_seq_one_letter_code
_entity_poly.pdbx_strand_id
1 'polypeptide(L)' 'MKFENVQCKDVMVYICENLKEDIDSERCRAIRHHIETCGSCSDYSASIECIIDWYREYDPGFSDELHNNLLKKLDLE' A
#
# COMPACT_ATOMS: atom_id res chain seq x y z
N MET A 1 -21.03 18.63 -9.33
CA MET A 1 -20.04 18.29 -8.29
C MET A 1 -18.70 18.81 -8.80
N LYS A 2 -18.04 19.70 -8.04
CA LYS A 2 -16.74 20.27 -8.46
C LYS A 2 -15.65 19.45 -7.77
N PHE A 3 -14.95 18.60 -8.52
CA PHE A 3 -13.78 17.91 -8.00
C PHE A 3 -12.63 18.92 -7.92
N GLU A 4 -12.03 19.06 -6.74
CA GLU A 4 -10.80 19.82 -6.58
C GLU A 4 -9.69 19.20 -7.44
N ASN A 5 -8.79 20.02 -7.97
CA ASN A 5 -7.77 19.60 -8.92
C ASN A 5 -6.60 18.94 -8.17
N VAL A 6 -6.81 17.70 -7.72
CA VAL A 6 -5.85 16.93 -6.92
C VAL A 6 -4.59 16.67 -7.74
N GLN A 7 -3.43 17.02 -7.19
CA GLN A 7 -2.14 16.73 -7.81
C GLN A 7 -1.60 15.37 -7.34
N CYS A 8 -0.78 14.72 -8.16
CA CYS A 8 -0.17 13.43 -7.83
C CYS A 8 0.60 13.45 -6.49
N LYS A 9 1.25 14.58 -6.16
CA LYS A 9 1.96 14.75 -4.89
C LYS A 9 1.00 14.69 -3.69
N ASP A 10 -0.17 15.29 -3.80
CA ASP A 10 -1.16 15.34 -2.73
C ASP A 10 -1.79 13.97 -2.50
N VAL A 11 -1.97 13.20 -3.58
CA VAL A 11 -2.37 11.78 -3.52
C VAL A 11 -1.36 10.97 -2.72
N MET A 12 -0.08 11.06 -3.09
CA MET A 12 1.00 10.29 -2.45
C MET A 12 1.15 10.62 -0.96
N VAL A 13 1.16 11.91 -0.62
CA VAL A 13 1.25 12.35 0.78
C VAL A 13 0.07 11.84 1.58
N TYR A 14 -1.16 11.95 1.04
CA TYR A 14 -2.34 11.51 1.75
C TYR A 14 -2.37 10.00 1.98
N ILE A 15 -2.02 9.18 0.98
CA ILE A 15 -1.93 7.72 1.14
C ILE A 15 -0.90 7.37 2.22
N CYS A 16 0.29 7.98 2.19
CA CYS A 16 1.35 7.71 3.15
C CYS A 16 0.99 8.12 4.59
N GLU A 17 0.27 9.23 4.76
CA GLU A 17 -0.03 9.78 6.08
C GLU A 17 -1.35 9.23 6.68
N ASN A 18 -2.29 8.81 5.83
CA ASN A 18 -3.67 8.53 6.24
C ASN A 18 -4.12 7.11 5.86
N LEU A 19 -3.18 6.17 5.73
CA LEU A 19 -3.43 4.75 5.42
C LEU A 19 -4.40 4.04 6.40
N LYS A 20 -4.82 4.72 7.48
CA LYS A 20 -5.77 4.26 8.51
C LYS A 20 -7.10 5.04 8.57
N GLU A 21 -7.31 6.06 7.72
CA GLU A 21 -8.52 6.90 7.77
C GLU A 21 -9.73 6.29 7.03
N ASP A 22 -10.90 6.91 7.25
CA ASP A 22 -12.20 6.53 6.68
C ASP A 22 -12.14 6.47 5.15
N ILE A 23 -12.17 5.25 4.65
CA ILE A 23 -12.05 4.92 3.24
C ILE A 23 -13.16 5.54 2.40
N ASP A 24 -14.33 5.82 2.99
CA ASP A 24 -15.48 6.38 2.27
C ASP A 24 -15.57 7.91 2.32
N SER A 25 -14.56 8.56 2.91
CA SER A 25 -14.42 10.01 2.90
C SER A 25 -14.40 10.58 1.46
N GLU A 26 -14.88 11.81 1.31
CA GLU A 26 -14.88 12.52 0.03
C GLU A 26 -13.46 12.62 -0.57
N ARG A 27 -12.46 12.79 0.29
CA ARG A 27 -11.04 12.86 -0.09
C ARG A 27 -10.52 11.52 -0.63
N CYS A 28 -10.81 10.40 0.04
CA CYS A 28 -10.45 9.07 -0.48
C CYS A 28 -11.11 8.77 -1.83
N ARG A 29 -12.37 9.19 -2.04
CA ARG A 29 -13.06 9.04 -3.33
C ARG A 29 -12.41 9.88 -4.44
N ALA A 30 -12.05 11.13 -4.14
CA ALA A 30 -11.34 11.99 -5.08
C ALA A 30 -9.97 11.42 -5.47
N ILE A 31 -9.25 10.86 -4.50
CA ILE A 31 -7.95 10.22 -4.73
C ILE A 31 -8.08 8.94 -5.57
N ARG A 32 -9.05 8.07 -5.26
CA ARG A 32 -9.34 6.89 -6.08
C ARG A 32 -9.63 7.27 -7.52
N HIS A 33 -10.49 8.27 -7.72
CA HIS A 33 -10.78 8.77 -9.06
C HIS A 33 -9.53 9.31 -9.78
N HIS A 34 -8.63 10.00 -9.07
CA HIS A 34 -7.38 10.48 -9.66
C HIS A 34 -6.45 9.32 -10.07
N ILE A 35 -6.31 8.29 -9.23
CA ILE A 35 -5.49 7.11 -9.55
C ILE A 35 -6.03 6.40 -10.81
N GLU A 36 -7.34 6.27 -10.95
CA GLU A 36 -7.99 5.63 -12.10
C GLU A 36 -7.88 6.44 -13.40
N THR A 37 -7.73 7.76 -13.32
CA THR A 37 -7.77 8.65 -14.49
C THR A 37 -6.41 9.21 -14.89
N CYS A 38 -5.44 9.25 -13.97
CA CYS A 38 -4.08 9.71 -14.23
C CYS A 38 -3.18 8.52 -14.57
N GLY A 39 -2.68 8.44 -15.81
CA GLY A 39 -1.81 7.35 -16.26
C GLY A 39 -0.58 7.13 -15.36
N SER A 40 0.10 8.20 -14.94
CA SER A 40 1.26 8.08 -14.06
C SER A 40 0.93 7.51 -12.67
N CYS A 41 -0.23 7.86 -12.11
CA CYS A 41 -0.65 7.32 -10.82
C CYS A 41 -1.17 5.89 -10.94
N SER A 42 -1.87 5.56 -12.04
CA SER A 42 -2.31 4.21 -12.35
C SER A 42 -1.13 3.25 -12.55
N ASP A 43 -0.11 3.68 -13.30
CA ASP A 43 1.10 2.87 -13.53
C ASP A 43 1.86 2.63 -12.21
N TYR A 44 1.92 3.67 -11.38
CA TYR A 44 2.55 3.58 -10.07
C TYR A 44 1.78 2.64 -9.13
N SER A 45 0.45 2.75 -9.05
CA SER A 45 -0.37 1.85 -8.21
C SER A 45 -0.24 0.40 -8.67
N ALA A 46 -0.29 0.14 -9.97
CA ALA A 46 -0.09 -1.20 -10.53
C ALA A 46 1.31 -1.76 -10.21
N SER A 47 2.35 -0.91 -10.26
CA SER A 47 3.71 -1.32 -9.88
C SER A 47 3.79 -1.73 -8.40
N ILE A 48 3.12 -0.99 -7.52
CA ILE A 48 3.05 -1.32 -6.09
C ILE A 48 2.28 -2.63 -5.86
N GLU A 49 1.15 -2.83 -6.53
CA GLU A 49 0.38 -4.09 -6.47
C GLU A 49 1.25 -5.28 -6.88
N CYS A 50 1.95 -5.19 -8.02
CA CYS A 50 2.88 -6.23 -8.48
C CYS A 50 3.97 -6.54 -7.45
N ILE A 51 4.56 -5.51 -6.82
CA ILE A 51 5.59 -5.71 -5.80
C ILE A 51 5.01 -6.43 -4.57
N ILE A 52 3.82 -6.02 -4.11
CA ILE A 52 3.14 -6.67 -2.99
C ILE A 52 2.86 -8.14 -3.29
N ASP A 53 2.35 -8.43 -4.50
CA ASP A 53 2.06 -9.79 -4.92
C ASP A 53 3.33 -10.63 -5.00
N TRP A 54 4.42 -10.07 -5.55
CA TRP A 54 5.74 -10.73 -5.51
C TRP A 54 6.20 -11.04 -4.09
N TYR A 55 6.06 -10.12 -3.14
CA TYR A 55 6.43 -10.38 -1.75
C TYR A 55 5.52 -11.40 -1.05
N ARG A 56 4.24 -11.50 -1.46
CA ARG A 56 3.29 -12.48 -0.92
C ARG A 56 3.51 -13.88 -1.48
N GLU A 57 3.80 -13.97 -2.77
CA GLU A 57 4.09 -15.23 -3.46
C GLU A 57 5.51 -15.72 -3.20
N TYR A 58 6.43 -14.81 -2.86
CA TYR A 58 7.76 -15.16 -2.41
C TYR A 58 7.68 -15.86 -1.05
N ASP A 59 7.63 -17.19 -1.11
CA ASP A 59 7.92 -18.06 0.02
C ASP A 59 9.43 -18.34 0.06
N PRO A 60 10.20 -17.66 0.93
CA PRO A 60 11.63 -17.93 1.06
C PRO A 60 11.93 -19.31 1.64
N GLY A 61 10.93 -20.11 2.02
CA GLY A 61 11.12 -21.44 2.58
C GLY A 61 11.93 -21.37 3.88
N PHE A 62 11.50 -20.53 4.81
CA PHE A 62 12.18 -20.41 6.11
C PHE A 62 12.19 -21.77 6.80
N SER A 63 13.37 -22.25 7.20
CA SER A 63 13.47 -23.48 7.96
C SER A 63 12.82 -23.31 9.34
N ASP A 64 12.27 -24.40 9.87
CA ASP A 64 11.74 -24.43 11.25
C ASP A 64 12.79 -23.98 12.26
N GLU A 65 14.07 -24.25 11.99
CA GLU A 65 15.20 -23.79 12.80
C GLU A 65 15.30 -22.26 12.83
N LEU A 66 15.14 -21.59 11.70
CA LEU A 66 15.16 -20.12 11.63
C LEU A 66 13.95 -19.54 12.36
N HIS A 67 12.77 -20.14 12.17
CA HIS A 67 11.53 -19.73 12.84
C HIS A 67 11.67 -19.84 14.37
N ASN A 68 12.14 -20.98 14.88
CA ASN A 68 12.34 -21.20 16.31
C ASN A 68 13.42 -20.28 16.90
N ASN A 69 14.50 -20.02 16.16
CA ASN A 69 15.52 -19.04 16.58
C ASN A 69 14.97 -17.62 16.65
N LEU A 70 14.03 -17.26 15.77
CA LEU A 70 13.38 -15.95 15.80
C LEU A 70 12.46 -15.82 17.02
N LEU A 71 11.62 -16.83 17.29
CA LEU A 71 10.74 -16.85 18.47
C LEU A 71 11.54 -16.74 19.78
N LYS A 72 12.67 -17.46 19.89
CA LYS A 72 13.63 -17.33 21.00
C LYS A 72 14.13 -15.92 21.21
N LYS A 73 14.53 -15.25 20.12
CA LYS A 73 15.08 -13.88 20.19
C LYS A 73 14.03 -12.83 20.53
N LEU A 74 12.77 -13.09 20.18
CA LEU A 74 11.65 -12.20 20.44
C LEU A 74 10.95 -12.49 21.77
N ASP A 75 11.37 -13.53 22.51
CA ASP A 75 10.76 -13.98 23.77
C ASP A 75 9.26 -14.34 23.61
N LEU A 76 8.95 -15.00 22.49
CA LEU A 76 7.59 -15.41 22.10
C LEU A 76 7.41 -16.93 22.10
N GLU A 77 8.30 -17.66 22.78
CA GLU A 77 8.22 -19.12 22.93
C GLU A 77 7.08 -19.59 23.85
#